data_AF-A0A5J6Z372-F1
#
_entry.id   AF-A0A5J6Z372-F1
#
_cell.length_a   1.000
_cell.length_b   1.000
_cell.length_c   1.000
_cell.angle_alpha   90.00
_cell.angle_beta   90.00
_cell.angle_gamma   90.00
#
_symmetry.space_group_name_H-M   'P 1'
#
loop_
_entity.id
_entity.type
_entity.pdbx_description
1 polymer ?
#
loop_
_entity_poly.entity_id
_entity_poly.type
_entity_poly.pdbx_seq_one_letter_code
_entity_poly.pdbx_strand_id
1 'polypeptide(L)'
;MHTEGFNLESFISGTILLVIVPTAACIYLLKKGLPGADSPSKTLLKGGALAFLVGFLAAAVWLAWSPTSGLSDFLQHGAPTKFSQWQIIACGLTVVIGSTLVSLFFSKSFKDVLTISLITGAGFGMAFSAGVSFGTTSQEGAGIFFSFIGISLLCAFLNSMSFVLFKVFERIAP
;
A
#
# COMPACT_ATOMS: atom_id res chain seq x y z
N MET A 1 7.03 9.93 31.26
CA MET A 1 6.72 9.46 29.90
C MET A 1 5.50 10.23 29.46
N HIS A 2 5.67 11.25 28.61
CA HIS A 2 4.55 12.05 28.13
C HIS A 2 3.66 11.16 27.26
N THR A 3 2.40 11.01 27.66
CA THR A 3 1.33 10.44 26.84
C THR A 3 1.02 11.44 25.72
N GLU A 4 1.76 11.37 24.63
CA GLU A 4 1.42 12.13 23.44
C GLU A 4 0.28 11.39 22.72
N GLY A 5 -0.92 11.97 22.81
CA GLY A 5 -2.07 11.51 22.02
C GLY A 5 -1.80 11.65 20.52
N PHE A 6 -2.64 11.02 19.71
CA PHE A 6 -2.54 11.03 18.25
C PHE A 6 -2.33 12.45 17.67
N ASN A 7 -1.21 12.69 17.00
CA ASN A 7 -0.91 13.96 16.36
C ASN A 7 -1.49 14.00 14.93
N LEU A 8 -2.67 14.61 14.81
CA LEU A 8 -3.37 14.75 13.53
C LEU A 8 -2.57 15.55 12.49
N GLU A 9 -1.78 16.54 12.91
CA GLU A 9 -0.98 17.37 12.00
C GLU A 9 0.17 16.55 11.39
N SER A 10 0.88 15.75 12.20
CA SER A 10 1.91 14.83 11.73
C SER A 10 1.34 13.75 10.81
N PHE A 11 0.14 13.24 11.12
CA PHE A 11 -0.56 12.29 10.26
C PHE A 11 -0.88 12.89 8.88
N ILE A 12 -1.52 14.06 8.86
CA ILE A 12 -1.94 14.73 7.62
C ILE A 12 -0.74 15.12 6.79
N SER A 13 0.27 15.75 7.39
CA SER A 13 1.47 16.20 6.68
C SER A 13 2.28 15.02 6.12
N GLY A 14 2.50 13.97 6.93
CA GLY A 14 3.18 12.75 6.50
C GLY A 14 2.44 12.04 5.35
N THR A 15 1.12 11.90 5.47
CA THR A 15 0.28 11.29 4.41
C THR A 15 0.33 12.10 3.12
N ILE A 16 0.15 13.42 3.20
CA ILE A 16 0.13 14.27 2.00
C ILE A 16 1.49 14.24 1.31
N LEU A 17 2.58 14.52 2.05
CA LEU A 17 3.91 14.71 1.48
C LEU A 17 4.56 13.40 1.03
N LEU A 18 4.40 12.32 1.79
CA LEU A 18 5.14 11.08 1.54
C LEU A 18 4.33 10.02 0.79
N VAL A 19 3.00 10.17 0.72
CA VAL A 19 2.13 9.19 0.08
C VAL A 19 1.35 9.81 -1.08
N ILE A 20 0.54 10.85 -0.83
CA ILE A 20 -0.37 11.41 -1.84
C ILE A 20 0.40 12.09 -2.97
N VAL A 21 1.33 13.00 -2.65
CA VAL A 21 2.11 13.74 -3.65
C VAL A 21 2.94 12.80 -4.55
N PRO A 22 3.73 11.84 -4.01
CA PRO A 22 4.46 10.88 -4.84
C PRO A 22 3.53 10.00 -5.67
N THR A 23 2.42 9.52 -5.10
CA THR A 23 1.44 8.70 -5.83
C THR A 23 0.84 9.48 -7.00
N ALA A 24 0.41 10.72 -6.79
CA ALA A 24 -0.15 11.57 -7.83
C ALA A 24 0.87 11.87 -8.93
N ALA A 25 2.12 12.18 -8.55
CA ALA A 25 3.21 12.40 -9.50
C ALA A 25 3.49 11.15 -10.35
N CYS A 26 3.58 9.97 -9.73
CA CYS A 26 3.77 8.70 -10.43
C CYS A 26 2.60 8.36 -11.36
N ILE A 27 1.34 8.55 -10.94
CA ILE A 27 0.17 8.36 -11.81
C ILE A 27 0.22 9.32 -13.01
N TYR A 28 0.57 10.59 -12.78
CA TYR A 28 0.72 11.57 -13.85
C TYR A 28 1.80 11.15 -14.86
N LEU A 29 2.97 10.72 -14.38
CA LEU A 29 4.06 10.22 -15.23
C LEU A 29 3.66 8.95 -15.99
N LEU A 30 2.96 8.00 -15.35
CA LEU A 30 2.45 6.79 -16.01
C LEU A 30 1.45 7.13 -17.11
N LYS A 31 0.54 8.09 -16.88
CA LYS A 31 -0.41 8.54 -17.89
C LYS A 31 0.28 9.20 -19.08
N LYS A 32 1.32 10.00 -18.85
CA LYS A 32 2.06 10.68 -19.91
C LYS A 32 3.01 9.75 -20.67
N GLY A 33 3.62 8.79 -19.98
CA GLY A 33 4.68 7.94 -20.50
C GLY A 33 4.19 6.66 -21.19
N LEU A 34 3.00 6.16 -20.86
CA LEU A 34 2.46 4.92 -21.44
C LEU A 34 1.21 5.20 -22.28
N PRO A 35 1.17 4.75 -23.56
CA PRO A 35 -0.01 4.90 -24.39
C PRO A 35 -1.19 4.12 -23.81
N GLY A 36 -2.38 4.73 -23.79
CA GLY A 36 -3.63 4.11 -23.37
C GLY A 36 -4.69 5.16 -23.05
N ALA A 37 -5.91 4.73 -22.73
CA ALA A 37 -7.02 5.65 -22.46
C ALA A 37 -6.68 6.69 -21.35
N ASP A 38 -7.07 7.95 -21.56
CA ASP A 38 -6.80 9.07 -20.66
C ASP A 38 -7.69 9.06 -19.41
N SER A 39 -8.92 8.55 -19.54
CA SER A 39 -9.87 8.43 -18.43
C SER A 39 -9.77 7.05 -17.75
N PRO A 40 -9.66 6.99 -16.41
CA PRO A 40 -9.71 5.72 -15.71
C PRO A 40 -11.10 5.07 -15.91
N SER A 41 -11.12 3.81 -16.30
CA SER A 41 -12.37 3.06 -16.39
C SER A 41 -13.02 2.92 -15.00
N LYS A 42 -14.35 2.81 -14.93
CA LYS A 42 -15.04 2.53 -13.65
C LYS A 42 -14.50 1.26 -12.97
N THR A 43 -14.06 0.29 -13.76
CA THR A 43 -13.41 -0.94 -13.30
C THR A 43 -12.06 -0.64 -12.63
N LEU A 44 -11.23 0.20 -13.23
CA LEU A 44 -9.95 0.60 -12.66
C LEU A 44 -10.13 1.41 -11.36
N LEU A 45 -11.15 2.27 -11.29
CA LEU A 45 -11.44 3.02 -10.07
C LEU A 45 -11.80 2.09 -8.90
N LYS A 46 -12.66 1.09 -9.17
CA LYS A 46 -13.01 0.05 -8.19
C LYS A 46 -11.80 -0.79 -7.79
N GLY A 47 -10.99 -1.20 -8.77
CA GLY A 47 -9.74 -1.94 -8.55
C GLY A 47 -8.75 -1.13 -7.71
N GLY A 48 -8.57 0.16 -8.00
CA GLY A 48 -7.73 1.06 -7.22
C GLY A 48 -8.23 1.24 -5.79
N ALA A 49 -9.53 1.45 -5.58
CA ALA A 49 -10.10 1.54 -4.24
C ALA A 49 -9.86 0.25 -3.43
N LEU A 50 -10.04 -0.92 -4.06
CA LEU A 50 -9.78 -2.21 -3.41
C LEU A 50 -8.29 -2.43 -3.15
N ALA A 51 -7.42 -2.07 -4.08
CA ALA A 51 -5.96 -2.14 -3.95
C ALA A 51 -5.47 -1.28 -2.78
N PHE A 52 -6.00 -0.06 -2.67
CA PHE A 52 -5.73 0.84 -1.55
C PHE A 52 -6.14 0.20 -0.22
N LEU A 53 -7.37 -0.33 -0.15
CA LEU A 53 -7.88 -0.99 1.06
C LEU A 53 -7.07 -2.23 1.42
N VAL A 54 -6.64 -3.04 0.45
CA VAL A 54 -5.76 -4.19 0.69
C VAL A 54 -4.44 -3.75 1.31
N GLY A 55 -3.77 -2.74 0.73
CA GLY A 55 -2.52 -2.21 1.27
C GLY A 55 -2.68 -1.63 2.67
N PHE A 56 -3.73 -0.82 2.87
CA PHE A 56 -4.02 -0.17 4.14
C PHE A 56 -4.38 -1.18 5.24
N LEU A 57 -5.36 -2.05 4.98
CA LEU A 57 -5.85 -3.00 5.98
C LEU A 57 -4.81 -4.07 6.30
N ALA A 58 -4.01 -4.52 5.34
CA ALA A 58 -2.95 -5.47 5.65
C ALA A 58 -1.94 -4.88 6.64
N ALA A 59 -1.47 -3.65 6.40
CA ALA A 59 -0.59 -2.98 7.36
C ALA A 59 -1.31 -2.67 8.67
N ALA A 60 -2.50 -2.07 8.64
CA ALA A 60 -3.23 -1.68 9.83
C ALA A 60 -3.60 -2.87 10.71
N VAL A 61 -4.15 -3.94 10.15
CA VAL A 61 -4.58 -5.12 10.92
C VAL A 61 -3.38 -5.90 11.44
N TRP A 62 -2.41 -6.20 10.58
CA TRP A 62 -1.27 -7.01 11.01
C TRP A 62 -0.35 -6.25 11.94
N LEU A 63 -0.18 -4.94 11.80
CA LEU A 63 0.71 -4.16 12.68
C LEU A 63 -0.01 -3.57 13.90
N ALA A 64 -1.34 -3.49 13.91
CA ALA A 64 -2.07 -3.15 15.13
C ALA A 64 -2.21 -4.33 16.10
N TRP A 65 -2.08 -5.56 15.61
CA TRP A 65 -2.23 -6.74 16.44
C TRP A 65 -0.99 -6.98 17.30
N SER A 66 -1.18 -7.16 18.62
CA SER A 66 -0.14 -7.62 19.52
C SER A 66 -0.67 -8.78 20.38
N PRO A 67 0.09 -9.87 20.58
CA PRO A 67 -0.38 -11.01 21.37
C PRO A 67 -0.48 -10.72 22.88
N THR A 68 0.10 -9.61 23.35
CA THR A 68 0.17 -9.24 24.78
C THR A 68 -0.71 -8.05 25.16
N SER A 69 -1.25 -7.30 24.20
CA SER A 69 -1.97 -6.05 24.43
C SER A 69 -3.14 -5.92 23.44
N GLY A 70 -4.33 -5.62 23.95
CA GLY A 70 -5.57 -5.57 23.17
C GLY A 70 -5.63 -4.38 22.21
N LEU A 71 -6.65 -4.36 21.33
CA LEU A 71 -6.86 -3.27 20.35
C LEU A 71 -7.05 -1.89 21.01
N SER A 72 -7.45 -1.87 22.29
CA SER A 72 -7.55 -0.67 23.14
C SER A 72 -6.18 -0.07 23.48
N ASP A 73 -5.14 -0.89 23.64
CA ASP A 73 -3.78 -0.44 23.93
C ASP A 73 -3.13 0.18 22.69
N PHE A 74 -3.43 -0.34 21.50
CA PHE A 74 -3.00 0.24 20.23
C PHE A 74 -3.54 1.67 20.04
N LEU A 75 -4.79 1.92 20.45
CA LEU A 75 -5.41 3.24 20.38
C LEU A 75 -4.86 4.22 21.43
N GLN A 76 -4.36 3.73 22.56
CA GLN A 76 -3.82 4.56 23.65
C GLN A 76 -2.31 4.80 23.56
N HIS A 77 -1.54 3.86 23.00
CA HIS A 77 -0.08 3.87 23.03
C HIS A 77 0.60 3.74 21.65
N GLY A 78 -0.18 3.60 20.57
CA GLY A 78 0.35 3.41 19.22
C GLY A 78 0.80 1.98 18.91
N ALA A 79 1.35 1.75 17.72
CA ALA A 79 1.79 0.43 17.27
C ALA A 79 3.03 -0.06 18.05
N PRO A 80 3.10 -1.35 18.45
CA PRO A 80 4.28 -1.89 19.12
C PRO A 80 5.51 -1.81 18.21
N THR A 81 6.62 -1.24 18.69
CA THR A 81 7.85 -1.04 17.89
C THR A 81 8.64 -2.33 17.64
N LYS A 82 8.27 -3.44 18.29
CA LYS A 82 8.85 -4.76 18.10
C LYS A 82 7.79 -5.71 17.57
N PHE A 83 7.85 -5.94 16.27
CA PHE A 83 7.01 -6.94 15.60
C PHE A 83 7.71 -8.29 15.55
N SER A 84 6.91 -9.33 15.68
CA SER A 84 7.38 -10.67 15.42
C SER A 84 7.64 -10.91 13.93
N GLN A 85 8.64 -11.74 13.59
CA GLN A 85 9.00 -11.98 12.19
C GLN A 85 7.86 -12.58 11.37
N TRP A 86 7.07 -13.47 11.97
CA TRP A 86 5.95 -14.16 11.33
C TRP A 86 4.79 -13.20 11.03
N GLN A 87 4.55 -12.20 11.87
CA GLN A 87 3.58 -11.13 11.64
C GLN A 87 3.99 -10.23 10.47
N ILE A 88 5.28 -9.90 10.35
CA ILE A 88 5.81 -9.15 9.21
C ILE A 88 5.67 -9.96 7.91
N ILE A 89 6.00 -11.26 7.95
CA ILE A 89 5.86 -12.16 6.80
C ILE A 89 4.39 -12.28 6.38
N ALA A 90 3.47 -12.48 7.33
CA ALA A 90 2.04 -12.59 7.06
C ALA A 90 1.46 -11.29 6.46
N CYS A 91 1.89 -10.14 6.98
CA CYS A 91 1.54 -8.83 6.42
C CYS A 91 2.00 -8.72 4.95
N GLY A 92 3.28 -9.00 4.68
CA GLY A 92 3.83 -8.96 3.33
C GLY A 92 3.11 -9.90 2.36
N LEU A 93 2.84 -11.15 2.77
CA LEU A 93 2.10 -12.11 1.95
C LEU A 93 0.67 -11.64 1.67
N THR A 94 -0.02 -11.09 2.66
CA THR A 94 -1.40 -10.59 2.50
C THR A 94 -1.46 -9.46 1.47
N VAL A 95 -0.53 -8.50 1.56
CA VAL A 95 -0.43 -7.39 0.59
C VAL A 95 -0.16 -7.92 -0.81
N VAL A 96 0.82 -8.81 -0.96
CA VAL A 96 1.23 -9.35 -2.26
C VAL A 96 0.11 -10.15 -2.91
N ILE A 97 -0.52 -11.07 -2.17
CA ILE A 97 -1.59 -11.92 -2.68
C ILE A 97 -2.80 -11.07 -3.03
N GLY A 98 -3.22 -10.18 -2.12
CA GLY A 98 -4.36 -9.29 -2.35
C GLY A 98 -4.14 -8.36 -3.55
N SER A 99 -2.97 -7.72 -3.64
CA SER A 99 -2.59 -6.85 -4.76
C SER A 99 -2.58 -7.62 -6.09
N THR A 100 -2.02 -8.83 -6.10
CA THR A 100 -2.00 -9.70 -7.29
C THR A 100 -3.41 -10.04 -7.75
N LEU A 101 -4.29 -10.47 -6.84
CA LEU A 101 -5.68 -10.80 -7.17
C LEU A 101 -6.42 -9.58 -7.74
N VAL A 102 -6.32 -8.41 -7.09
CA VAL A 102 -6.93 -7.18 -7.59
C VAL A 102 -6.39 -6.82 -8.97
N SER A 103 -5.08 -6.93 -9.17
CA SER A 103 -4.47 -6.67 -10.48
C SER A 103 -5.01 -7.60 -11.57
N LEU A 104 -5.12 -8.91 -11.30
CA LEU A 104 -5.61 -9.89 -12.27
C LEU A 104 -7.07 -9.67 -12.66
N PHE A 105 -7.95 -9.31 -11.72
CA PHE A 105 -9.38 -9.13 -12.00
C PHE A 105 -9.72 -7.76 -12.61
N PHE A 106 -8.96 -6.71 -12.31
CA PHE A 106 -9.32 -5.33 -12.66
C PHE A 106 -8.42 -4.68 -13.71
N SER A 107 -7.23 -5.23 -14.00
CA SER A 107 -6.33 -4.68 -15.02
C SER A 107 -6.66 -5.16 -16.42
N LYS A 108 -6.76 -4.24 -17.37
CA LYS A 108 -6.90 -4.56 -18.80
C LYS A 108 -5.63 -4.27 -19.60
N SER A 109 -4.77 -3.41 -19.06
CA SER A 109 -3.52 -2.99 -19.68
C SER A 109 -2.38 -3.02 -18.66
N PHE A 110 -1.14 -3.03 -19.17
CA PHE A 110 0.05 -2.93 -18.32
C PHE A 110 0.07 -1.65 -17.47
N LYS A 111 -0.50 -0.55 -17.99
CA LYS A 111 -0.66 0.71 -17.25
C LYS A 111 -1.57 0.54 -16.02
N ASP A 112 -2.63 -0.25 -16.14
CA ASP A 112 -3.55 -0.53 -15.04
C ASP A 112 -2.86 -1.33 -13.93
N VAL A 113 -2.03 -2.31 -14.33
CA VAL A 113 -1.23 -3.14 -13.40
C VAL A 113 -0.32 -2.25 -12.55
N LEU A 114 0.44 -1.36 -13.19
CA LEU A 114 1.33 -0.43 -12.48
C LEU A 114 0.57 0.53 -11.58
N THR A 115 -0.60 1.01 -12.04
CA THR A 115 -1.46 1.90 -11.26
C THR A 115 -2.00 1.20 -10.01
N ILE A 116 -2.47 -0.04 -10.13
CA ILE A 116 -2.93 -0.84 -8.99
C ILE A 116 -1.80 -1.07 -7.98
N SER A 117 -0.62 -1.47 -8.45
CA SER A 117 0.54 -1.69 -7.56
C SER A 117 0.94 -0.43 -6.79
N LEU A 118 0.93 0.73 -7.46
CA LEU A 118 1.23 2.01 -6.83
C LEU A 118 0.16 2.41 -5.80
N ILE A 119 -1.11 2.19 -6.09
CA ILE A 119 -2.22 2.48 -5.17
C ILE A 119 -2.19 1.54 -3.96
N THR A 120 -1.82 0.26 -4.13
CA THR A 120 -1.57 -0.66 -3.00
C THR A 120 -0.48 -0.12 -2.08
N GLY A 121 0.65 0.31 -2.66
CA GLY A 121 1.74 0.92 -1.90
C GLY A 121 1.30 2.19 -1.18
N ALA A 122 0.44 3.00 -1.79
CA ALA A 122 -0.11 4.20 -1.17
C ALA A 122 -0.97 3.87 0.07
N GLY A 123 -1.84 2.86 -0.02
CA GLY A 123 -2.61 2.38 1.13
C GLY A 123 -1.71 1.90 2.26
N PHE A 124 -0.68 1.13 1.93
CA PHE A 124 0.30 0.63 2.90
C PHE A 124 1.08 1.75 3.59
N GLY A 125 1.58 2.73 2.81
CA GLY A 125 2.28 3.89 3.33
C GLY A 125 1.39 4.77 4.23
N MET A 126 0.11 4.92 3.89
CA MET A 126 -0.84 5.65 4.75
C MET A 126 -1.03 4.95 6.11
N ALA A 127 -1.12 3.61 6.14
CA ALA A 127 -1.20 2.88 7.39
C ALA A 127 0.06 3.08 8.27
N PHE A 128 1.25 3.14 7.65
CA PHE A 128 2.48 3.50 8.36
C PHE A 128 2.44 4.93 8.92
N SER A 129 1.94 5.90 8.16
CA SER A 129 1.82 7.28 8.63
C SER A 129 0.93 7.42 9.89
N ALA A 130 -0.12 6.59 10.01
CA ALA A 130 -0.96 6.55 11.20
C ALA A 130 -0.17 6.06 12.43
N GLY A 131 0.74 5.09 12.26
CA GLY A 131 1.59 4.58 13.33
C GLY A 131 2.64 5.59 13.81
N VAL A 132 3.24 6.35 12.89
CA VAL A 132 4.27 7.36 13.19
C VAL A 132 3.69 8.59 13.93
N SER A 133 2.37 8.78 13.89
CA SER A 133 1.68 9.91 14.50
C SER A 133 1.63 9.87 16.04
N PHE A 134 2.25 8.86 16.66
CA PHE A 134 2.29 8.63 18.11
C PHE A 134 3.65 8.92 18.78
N GLY A 135 4.68 9.38 18.04
CA GLY A 135 5.98 9.71 18.66
C GLY A 135 7.03 10.15 17.68
N THR A 136 7.02 11.43 17.28
CA THR A 136 7.77 11.93 16.12
C THR A 136 9.29 11.92 16.31
N THR A 137 9.99 11.10 15.53
CA THR A 137 11.37 11.39 15.10
C THR A 137 11.43 11.48 13.57
N SER A 138 12.28 12.37 13.03
CA SER A 138 12.43 12.58 11.57
C SER A 138 12.79 11.30 10.78
N GLN A 139 13.35 10.29 11.44
CA GLN A 139 13.72 9.00 10.85
C GLN A 139 12.52 8.13 10.49
N GLU A 140 11.37 8.30 11.15
CA GLU A 140 10.18 7.48 10.89
C GLU A 140 9.49 7.87 9.57
N GLY A 141 9.61 9.14 9.15
CA GLY A 141 9.18 9.60 7.83
C GLY A 141 9.90 8.87 6.70
N ALA A 142 11.19 8.57 6.87
CA ALA A 142 11.93 7.75 5.90
C ALA A 142 11.34 6.33 5.81
N GLY A 143 10.89 5.77 6.94
CA GLY A 143 10.20 4.47 6.99
C GLY A 143 8.88 4.46 6.19
N ILE A 144 8.08 5.52 6.29
CA ILE A 144 6.85 5.69 5.47
C ILE A 144 7.22 5.69 3.99
N PHE A 145 8.21 6.48 3.61
CA PHE A 145 8.60 6.60 2.20
C PHE A 145 9.21 5.31 1.64
N PHE A 146 10.09 4.64 2.38
CA PHE A 146 10.69 3.37 1.96
C PHE A 146 9.68 2.23 1.93
N SER A 147 8.70 2.19 2.85
CA SER A 147 7.63 1.20 2.80
C SER A 147 6.71 1.41 1.59
N PHE A 148 6.35 2.66 1.29
CA PHE A 148 5.63 3.01 0.06
C PHE A 148 6.37 2.54 -1.20
N ILE A 149 7.65 2.89 -1.34
CA ILE A 149 8.47 2.50 -2.50
C ILE A 149 8.61 0.98 -2.57
N GLY A 150 9.00 0.34 -1.46
CA GLY A 150 9.25 -1.09 -1.39
C GLY A 150 8.04 -1.92 -1.78
N ILE A 151 6.87 -1.61 -1.21
CA ILE A 151 5.61 -2.30 -1.56
C ILE A 151 5.18 -2.00 -2.99
N SER A 152 5.29 -0.74 -3.43
CA SER A 152 4.92 -0.36 -4.81
C SER A 152 5.76 -1.11 -5.84
N LEU A 153 7.08 -1.18 -5.65
CA LEU A 153 8.00 -1.88 -6.56
C LEU A 153 7.79 -3.39 -6.51
N LEU A 154 7.65 -3.98 -5.32
CA LEU A 154 7.40 -5.41 -5.16
C LEU A 154 6.09 -5.82 -5.85
N CYS A 155 5.01 -5.08 -5.58
CA CYS A 155 3.72 -5.32 -6.24
C CYS A 155 3.80 -5.06 -7.74
N ALA A 156 4.52 -4.03 -8.20
CA ALA A 156 4.66 -3.76 -9.63
C ALA A 156 5.34 -4.92 -10.35
N PHE A 157 6.42 -5.46 -9.78
CA PHE A 157 7.12 -6.61 -10.32
C PHE A 157 6.23 -7.85 -10.37
N LEU A 158 5.64 -8.24 -9.23
CA LEU A 158 4.84 -9.46 -9.14
C LEU A 158 3.56 -9.38 -9.98
N ASN A 159 2.83 -8.26 -9.91
CA ASN A 159 1.61 -8.09 -10.69
C ASN A 159 1.90 -8.08 -12.20
N SER A 160 3.04 -7.52 -12.62
CA SER A 160 3.48 -7.54 -14.03
C SER A 160 3.77 -8.96 -14.49
N MET A 161 4.50 -9.74 -13.69
CA MET A 161 4.77 -11.15 -13.99
C MET A 161 3.48 -11.97 -14.07
N SER A 162 2.58 -11.82 -13.08
CA SER A 162 1.29 -12.51 -13.08
C SER A 162 0.42 -12.11 -14.29
N PHE A 163 0.40 -10.84 -14.67
CA PHE A 163 -0.35 -10.37 -15.84
C PHE A 163 0.18 -10.96 -17.15
N VAL A 164 1.51 -10.98 -17.33
CA VAL A 164 2.13 -11.59 -18.52
C VAL A 164 1.84 -13.09 -18.57
N LEU A 165 2.03 -13.80 -17.46
CA LEU A 165 1.74 -15.24 -17.38
C LEU A 165 0.28 -15.55 -17.70
N PHE A 166 -0.65 -14.76 -17.15
CA PHE A 166 -2.08 -14.93 -17.39
C PHE A 166 -2.42 -14.71 -18.88
N LYS A 167 -1.87 -13.66 -19.51
CA LYS A 167 -2.08 -13.39 -20.93
C LYS A 167 -1.46 -14.43 -21.85
N VAL A 168 -0.29 -14.98 -21.49
CA VAL A 168 0.32 -16.10 -22.21
C VAL A 168 -0.54 -17.34 -22.09
N PHE A 169 -1.05 -17.64 -20.90
CA PHE A 169 -1.93 -18.78 -20.66
C PHE A 169 -3.25 -18.68 -21.44
N GLU A 170 -3.91 -17.52 -21.43
CA GLU A 170 -5.11 -17.25 -22.26
C GLU A 170 -4.87 -17.45 -23.75
N ARG A 171 -3.64 -17.28 -24.23
CA ARG A 171 -3.28 -17.46 -25.65
C ARG A 171 -3.00 -18.90 -26.02
N ILE A 172 -2.59 -19.72 -25.06
CA ILE A 172 -2.19 -21.12 -25.26
C ILE A 172 -3.37 -22.07 -24.96
N ALA A 173 -4.27 -21.69 -24.04
CA ALA A 173 -5.48 -22.46 -23.75
C ALA A 173 -6.46 -22.34 -24.93
N PRO A 174 -6.85 -23.46 -25.58
CA PRO A 174 -7.75 -23.48 -26.73
C PRO A 174 -9.20 -23.11 -26.39
#